data_AF-A0A960G9Z5-F1
#
_entry.id   AF-A0A960G9Z5-F1
#
_cell.length_a   1.000
_cell.length_b   1.000
_cell.length_c   1.000
_cell.angle_alpha   90.00
_cell.angle_beta   90.00
_cell.angle_gamma   90.00
#
_symmetry.space_group_name_H-M   'P 1'
#
loop_
_entity.id
_entity.type
_entity.pdbx_description
1 polymer ?
#
loop_
_entity_poly.entity_id
_entity_poly.type
_entity_poly.pdbx_seq_one_letter_code
_entity_poly.pdbx_strand_id
1 'polypeptide(L)'
;MRVVIPDELKIRYRYPARALGITGAVVMIASIFLPWAYAPEALDDVTFTGAPSPLQWFFAILPLFVILLLAIPLVGKQRLGNLAKLVAWNTSAKTGAIMSLIVAAVAVAGIAIGLGGLVNVEVGGWLALLGGLVAVGATLFLPDSPEPTLYRVKSPKWAQILGIVALMALVLFGAAYILGFDDADDFLMFAAFVVGIVMVLRQFGVFGWLGVAAAANRRVLALAAFTVAFAFPFTQNGSDANMSVASQVLIFAATALGLNIVVG
;
A
#
# COMPACT_ATOMS: atom_id res chain seq x y z
N MET A 1 17.79 -4.56 24.27
CA MET A 1 18.04 -3.81 23.02
C MET A 1 18.56 -2.44 23.41
N ARG A 2 19.70 -1.98 22.87
CA ARG A 2 20.20 -0.63 23.18
C ARG A 2 19.23 0.40 22.60
N VAL A 3 18.72 1.29 23.44
CA VAL A 3 17.84 2.38 23.01
C VAL A 3 18.69 3.39 22.24
N VAL A 4 18.52 3.45 20.91
CA VAL A 4 19.31 4.33 20.02
C VAL A 4 18.95 5.80 20.22
N ILE A 5 17.69 6.11 20.57
CA ILE A 5 17.19 7.46 20.84
C ILE A 5 16.46 7.46 22.18
N PRO A 6 16.94 8.20 23.20
CA PRO A 6 16.28 8.33 24.49
C PRO A 6 14.81 8.76 24.38
N ASP A 7 13.93 8.17 25.21
CA ASP A 7 12.49 8.45 25.17
C ASP A 7 12.16 9.91 25.53
N GLU A 8 12.98 10.56 26.37
CA GLU A 8 12.85 11.98 26.69
C GLU A 8 12.97 12.87 25.45
N LEU A 9 13.90 12.53 24.54
CA LEU A 9 14.09 13.26 23.28
C LEU A 9 12.89 13.05 22.35
N LYS A 10 12.35 11.82 22.28
CA LYS A 10 11.15 11.52 21.48
C LYS A 10 9.92 12.30 21.97
N ILE A 11 9.77 12.45 23.30
CA ILE A 11 8.67 13.22 23.89
C ILE A 11 8.85 14.72 23.58
N ARG A 12 10.07 15.24 23.75
CA ARG A 12 10.39 16.67 23.52
C ARG A 12 10.16 17.07 22.07
N TYR A 13 10.64 16.27 21.12
CA TYR A 13 10.59 16.61 19.69
C TYR A 13 9.37 16.05 18.94
N ARG A 14 8.35 15.54 19.65
CA ARG A 14 7.20 14.88 19.00
C ARG A 14 6.47 15.75 17.97
N TYR A 15 6.33 17.04 18.23
CA TYR A 15 5.59 17.96 17.35
C TYR A 15 6.43 18.40 16.16
N PRO A 16 7.70 18.85 16.35
CA PRO A 16 8.63 19.06 15.25
C PRO A 16 8.78 17.82 14.35
N ALA A 17 8.89 16.62 14.93
CA ALA A 17 8.98 15.37 14.19
C ALA A 17 7.74 15.10 13.33
N ARG A 18 6.53 15.37 13.85
CA ARG A 18 5.30 15.26 13.05
C ARG A 18 5.27 16.27 11.90
N ALA A 19 5.60 17.53 12.18
CA ALA A 19 5.61 18.58 11.16
C ALA A 19 6.62 18.25 10.04
N LEU A 20 7.85 17.89 10.41
CA LEU A 20 8.90 17.51 9.46
C LEU A 20 8.52 16.26 8.66
N GLY A 21 7.90 15.26 9.29
CA GLY A 21 7.42 14.06 8.61
C GLY A 21 6.29 14.35 7.61
N ILE A 22 5.37 15.25 7.97
CA ILE A 22 4.32 15.74 7.05
C ILE A 22 4.97 16.50 5.88
N THR A 23 5.93 17.38 6.14
CA THR A 23 6.65 18.10 5.08
C THR A 23 7.34 17.14 4.12
N GLY A 24 8.05 16.12 4.62
CA GLY A 24 8.67 15.10 3.77
C GLY A 24 7.66 14.36 2.90
N ALA A 25 6.49 14.02 3.46
CA ALA A 25 5.43 13.38 2.69
C ALA A 25 4.75 14.32 1.68
N VAL A 26 4.60 15.60 2.00
CA VAL A 26 4.13 16.61 1.03
C VAL A 26 5.11 16.77 -0.13
N VAL A 27 6.43 16.75 0.15
CA VAL A 27 7.45 16.77 -0.91
C VAL A 27 7.34 15.54 -1.82
N MET A 28 7.12 14.34 -1.26
CA MET A 28 6.87 13.13 -2.05
C MET A 28 5.61 13.25 -2.93
N ILE A 29 4.53 13.84 -2.42
CA ILE A 29 3.31 14.04 -3.23
C ILE A 29 3.54 15.11 -4.30
N ALA A 30 4.25 16.20 -3.98
CA ALA A 30 4.57 17.22 -4.96
C ALA A 30 5.46 16.67 -6.08
N SER A 31 6.35 15.72 -5.76
CA SER A 31 7.29 15.16 -6.72
C SER A 31 6.63 14.33 -7.82
N ILE A 32 5.42 13.79 -7.62
CA ILE A 32 4.71 13.03 -8.66
C ILE A 32 4.28 13.91 -9.83
N PHE A 33 4.15 15.22 -9.61
CA PHE A 33 3.78 16.18 -10.66
C PHE A 33 4.99 16.70 -11.44
N LEU A 34 6.17 16.17 -11.16
CA LEU A 34 7.43 16.50 -11.81
C LEU A 34 7.96 15.26 -12.55
N PRO A 35 8.80 15.44 -13.58
CA PRO A 35 9.41 14.34 -14.29
C PRO A 35 10.33 13.55 -13.37
N TRP A 36 10.26 12.22 -13.41
CA TRP A 36 11.15 11.34 -12.67
C TRP A 36 12.28 10.79 -13.54
N ALA A 37 12.02 10.61 -14.84
CA ALA A 37 12.98 10.13 -15.81
C ALA A 37 13.17 11.12 -16.95
N TYR A 38 14.35 11.09 -17.56
CA TYR A 38 14.67 11.89 -18.74
C TYR A 38 13.99 11.38 -20.02
N ALA A 39 13.78 10.06 -20.11
CA ALA A 39 13.29 9.38 -21.30
C ALA A 39 12.07 8.47 -20.99
N PRO A 40 11.15 8.28 -21.95
CA PRO A 40 9.84 7.66 -21.71
C PRO A 40 9.88 6.14 -21.49
N GLU A 41 11.01 5.50 -21.73
CA GLU A 41 11.16 4.05 -21.66
C GLU A 41 11.21 3.50 -20.22
N ALA A 42 11.22 4.35 -19.20
CA ALA A 42 11.27 3.93 -17.79
C ALA A 42 9.94 4.21 -17.07
N LEU A 43 9.52 3.25 -16.24
CA LEU A 43 8.42 3.38 -15.27
C LEU A 43 7.07 3.86 -15.81
N ASP A 44 6.52 3.27 -16.88
CA ASP A 44 5.21 3.68 -17.45
C ASP A 44 5.17 5.18 -17.82
N ASP A 45 6.23 5.64 -18.53
CA ASP A 45 6.45 7.02 -19.00
C ASP A 45 6.25 8.13 -17.96
N VAL A 46 7.26 8.27 -17.09
CA VAL A 46 7.29 9.31 -16.03
C VAL A 46 8.01 10.60 -16.43
N THR A 47 7.97 10.95 -17.71
CA THR A 47 8.62 12.15 -18.25
C THR A 47 7.74 13.41 -18.19
N PHE A 48 6.43 13.25 -17.98
CA PHE A 48 5.49 14.36 -18.05
C PHE A 48 5.43 15.19 -16.76
N THR A 49 5.40 16.52 -16.92
CA THR A 49 5.12 17.45 -15.82
C THR A 49 3.61 17.69 -15.70
N GLY A 50 3.07 17.63 -14.49
CA GLY A 50 1.66 17.93 -14.20
C GLY A 50 0.65 16.84 -14.56
N ALA A 51 1.08 15.81 -15.30
CA ALA A 51 0.27 14.63 -15.64
C ALA A 51 0.97 13.37 -15.13
N PRO A 52 0.79 13.00 -13.85
CA PRO A 52 1.47 11.86 -13.27
C PRO A 52 1.01 10.54 -13.89
N SER A 53 1.93 9.60 -14.08
CA SER A 53 1.62 8.25 -14.53
C SER A 53 0.82 7.47 -13.47
N PRO A 54 0.11 6.40 -13.85
CA PRO A 54 -0.53 5.48 -12.91
C PRO A 54 0.39 5.00 -11.78
N LEU A 55 1.64 4.64 -12.08
CA LEU A 55 2.62 4.20 -11.07
C LEU A 55 2.95 5.30 -10.05
N GLN A 56 3.07 6.55 -10.51
CA GLN A 56 3.28 7.69 -9.62
C GLN A 56 2.07 7.93 -8.69
N TRP A 57 0.84 7.71 -9.18
CA TRP A 57 -0.36 7.76 -8.34
C TRP A 57 -0.41 6.64 -7.30
N PHE A 58 -0.01 5.41 -7.64
CA PHE A 58 0.12 4.34 -6.66
C PHE A 58 1.14 4.70 -5.59
N PHE A 59 2.31 5.21 -5.98
CA PHE A 59 3.29 5.71 -5.03
C PHE A 59 2.69 6.76 -4.08
N ALA A 60 1.94 7.74 -4.59
CA ALA A 60 1.36 8.85 -3.82
C ALA A 60 0.40 8.41 -2.68
N ILE A 61 -0.16 7.21 -2.75
CA ILE A 61 -1.01 6.66 -1.69
C ILE A 61 -0.23 6.52 -0.38
N LEU A 62 1.01 6.01 -0.41
CA LEU A 62 1.82 5.81 0.80
C LEU A 62 2.14 7.13 1.55
N PRO A 63 2.70 8.19 0.92
CA PRO A 63 2.93 9.46 1.60
C PRO A 63 1.62 10.13 2.02
N LEU A 64 0.51 9.95 1.29
CA LEU A 64 -0.80 10.40 1.75
C LEU A 64 -1.19 9.72 3.08
N PHE A 65 -1.01 8.40 3.20
CA PHE A 65 -1.19 7.71 4.48
C PHE A 65 -0.28 8.25 5.57
N VAL A 66 0.99 8.54 5.26
CA VAL A 66 1.93 9.16 6.22
C VAL A 66 1.41 10.51 6.72
N ILE A 67 0.94 11.39 5.82
CA ILE A 67 0.33 12.68 6.20
C ILE A 67 -0.84 12.46 7.15
N LEU A 68 -1.78 11.59 6.78
CA LEU A 68 -2.97 11.33 7.59
C LEU A 68 -2.60 10.78 8.98
N LEU A 69 -1.67 9.83 9.06
CA LEU A 69 -1.23 9.21 10.32
C LEU A 69 -0.49 10.20 11.24
N LEU A 70 0.21 11.17 10.66
CA LEU A 70 0.93 12.21 11.41
C LEU A 70 0.03 13.41 11.77
N ALA A 71 -0.93 13.76 10.92
CA ALA A 71 -1.78 14.93 11.08
C ALA A 71 -3.00 14.65 11.96
N ILE A 72 -3.71 13.52 11.78
CA ILE A 72 -4.95 13.23 12.51
C ILE A 72 -4.76 13.28 14.04
N PRO A 73 -3.69 12.70 14.62
CA PRO A 73 -3.52 12.76 16.08
C PRO A 73 -3.23 14.18 16.63
N LEU A 74 -2.90 15.15 15.77
CA LEU A 74 -2.74 16.56 16.18
C LEU A 74 -4.08 17.21 16.55
N VAL A 75 -5.20 16.68 16.04
CA VAL A 75 -6.57 17.13 16.40
C VAL A 75 -6.88 16.89 17.89
N GLY A 76 -6.07 16.04 18.55
CA GLY A 76 -6.07 15.86 20.00
C GLY A 76 -6.88 14.65 20.47
N LYS A 77 -6.41 14.03 21.56
CA LYS A 77 -7.02 12.83 22.15
C LYS A 77 -8.48 13.03 22.57
N GLN A 78 -8.86 14.24 22.98
CA GLN A 78 -10.24 14.57 23.36
C GLN A 78 -11.22 14.43 22.20
N ARG A 79 -10.81 14.78 20.97
CA ARG A 79 -11.64 14.67 19.77
C ARG A 79 -11.58 13.26 19.16
N LEU A 80 -10.42 12.58 19.22
CA LEU A 80 -10.30 11.21 18.72
C LEU A 80 -10.98 10.17 19.61
N GLY A 81 -11.14 10.43 20.92
CA GLY A 81 -11.73 9.50 21.87
C GLY A 81 -11.05 8.12 21.82
N ASN A 82 -11.85 7.07 21.59
CA ASN A 82 -11.36 5.69 21.53
C ASN A 82 -10.49 5.40 20.29
N LEU A 83 -10.64 6.14 19.18
CA LEU A 83 -9.82 5.94 17.96
C LEU A 83 -8.33 6.14 18.21
N ALA A 84 -7.97 7.01 19.16
CA ALA A 84 -6.57 7.23 19.55
C ALA A 84 -5.88 5.97 20.08
N LYS A 85 -6.65 4.99 20.59
CA LYS A 85 -6.14 3.73 21.17
C LYS A 85 -6.31 2.52 20.24
N LEU A 86 -7.12 2.65 19.19
CA LEU A 86 -7.44 1.54 18.28
C LEU A 86 -6.33 1.30 17.25
N VAL A 87 -5.60 2.35 16.89
CA VAL A 87 -4.62 2.36 15.79
C VAL A 87 -3.22 2.64 16.33
N ALA A 88 -2.22 1.97 15.76
CA ALA A 88 -0.81 2.21 16.07
C ALA A 88 -0.23 3.41 15.28
N TRP A 89 -0.75 4.63 15.52
CA TRP A 89 -0.50 5.84 14.71
C TRP A 89 0.98 6.08 14.32
N ASN A 90 1.88 6.17 15.31
CA ASN A 90 3.29 6.51 15.04
C ASN A 90 4.03 5.35 14.37
N THR A 91 3.77 4.11 14.81
CA THR A 91 4.43 2.94 14.25
C THR A 91 3.98 2.73 12.79
N SER A 92 2.69 2.89 12.50
CA SER A 92 2.17 2.88 11.13
C SER A 92 2.74 4.00 10.29
N ALA A 93 2.88 5.22 10.83
CA ALA A 93 3.48 6.34 10.10
C ALA A 93 4.96 6.07 9.76
N LYS A 94 5.72 5.51 10.71
CA LYS A 94 7.11 5.09 10.49
C LYS A 94 7.21 4.01 9.42
N THR A 95 6.39 2.97 9.49
CA THR A 95 6.33 1.94 8.44
C THR A 95 5.96 2.56 7.09
N GLY A 96 4.98 3.47 7.04
CA GLY A 96 4.60 4.18 5.82
C GLY A 96 5.72 5.01 5.23
N ALA A 97 6.46 5.74 6.07
CA ALA A 97 7.61 6.52 5.63
C ALA A 97 8.74 5.64 5.07
N ILE A 98 9.06 4.53 5.75
CA ILE A 98 10.08 3.57 5.29
C ILE A 98 9.66 2.94 3.97
N MET A 99 8.41 2.49 3.85
CA MET A 99 7.94 1.87 2.62
C MET A 99 7.85 2.88 1.47
N SER A 100 7.47 4.13 1.74
CA SER A 100 7.52 5.20 0.72
C SER A 100 8.96 5.42 0.23
N LEU A 101 9.93 5.48 1.14
CA LEU A 101 11.35 5.61 0.77
C LEU A 101 11.83 4.41 -0.05
N ILE A 102 11.44 3.18 0.31
CA ILE A 102 11.79 1.98 -0.45
C ILE A 102 11.22 2.04 -1.86
N VAL A 103 9.95 2.41 -2.03
CA VAL A 103 9.33 2.54 -3.36
C VAL A 103 10.03 3.62 -4.19
N ALA A 104 10.34 4.78 -3.61
CA ALA A 104 11.10 5.83 -4.29
C ALA A 104 12.51 5.37 -4.70
N ALA A 105 13.19 4.59 -3.85
CA ALA A 105 14.50 4.02 -4.16
C ALA A 105 14.43 2.95 -5.26
N VAL A 106 13.39 2.12 -5.26
CA VAL A 106 13.14 1.15 -6.33
C VAL A 106 12.87 1.87 -7.65
N ALA A 107 12.07 2.94 -7.64
CA ALA A 107 11.81 3.73 -8.84
C ALA A 107 13.10 4.35 -9.39
N VAL A 108 13.89 5.01 -8.56
CA VAL A 108 15.18 5.61 -8.97
C VAL A 108 16.16 4.56 -9.48
N ALA A 109 16.20 3.38 -8.85
CA ALA A 109 17.00 2.27 -9.34
C ALA A 109 16.49 1.73 -10.69
N GLY A 110 15.17 1.61 -10.86
CA GLY A 110 14.54 1.22 -12.12
C GLY A 110 14.93 2.15 -13.27
N ILE A 111 14.78 3.46 -13.07
CA ILE A 111 15.19 4.48 -14.05
C ILE A 111 16.70 4.39 -14.35
N ALA A 112 17.54 4.28 -13.32
CA ALA A 112 18.98 4.24 -13.50
C ALA A 112 19.45 2.98 -14.23
N ILE A 113 18.82 1.82 -13.97
CA ILE A 113 19.16 0.56 -14.63
C ILE A 113 18.60 0.56 -16.05
N GLY A 114 17.34 0.94 -16.24
CA GLY A 114 16.65 0.95 -17.54
C GLY A 114 17.27 1.93 -18.54
N LEU A 115 17.62 3.14 -18.10
CA LEU A 115 18.18 4.20 -18.96
C LEU A 115 19.72 4.29 -18.94
N GLY A 116 20.40 3.39 -18.21
CA GLY A 116 21.87 3.30 -18.23
C GLY A 116 22.61 4.35 -17.40
N GLY A 117 22.00 4.87 -16.33
CA GLY A 117 22.70 5.67 -15.32
C GLY A 117 21.80 6.56 -14.48
N LEU A 118 22.28 6.94 -13.28
CA LEU A 118 21.60 7.88 -12.37
C LEU A 118 21.45 9.29 -12.96
N VAL A 119 22.20 9.62 -14.02
CA VAL A 119 22.10 10.90 -14.73
C VAL A 119 20.73 11.08 -15.39
N ASN A 120 20.04 9.98 -15.70
CA ASN A 120 18.70 10.01 -16.30
C ASN A 120 17.58 10.22 -15.27
N VAL A 121 17.92 10.31 -13.97
CA VAL A 121 16.95 10.57 -12.91
C VAL A 121 16.75 12.07 -12.80
N GLU A 122 15.52 12.49 -13.07
CA GLU A 122 15.10 13.88 -13.04
C GLU A 122 14.72 14.35 -11.63
N VAL A 123 14.47 15.66 -11.51
CA VAL A 123 14.21 16.34 -10.24
C VAL A 123 13.10 15.67 -9.41
N GLY A 124 12.04 15.16 -10.04
CA GLY A 124 10.94 14.49 -9.35
C GLY A 124 11.37 13.20 -8.63
N GLY A 125 12.25 12.40 -9.24
CA GLY A 125 12.77 11.17 -8.62
C GLY A 125 13.62 11.48 -7.39
N TRP A 126 14.48 12.49 -7.48
CA TRP A 126 15.29 12.95 -6.34
C TRP A 126 14.47 13.56 -5.21
N LEU A 127 13.41 14.31 -5.54
CA LEU A 127 12.49 14.87 -4.55
C LEU A 127 11.70 13.77 -3.83
N ALA A 128 11.28 12.71 -4.53
CA ALA A 128 10.63 11.56 -3.91
C ALA A 128 11.55 10.91 -2.86
N LEU A 129 12.82 10.69 -3.21
CA LEU A 129 13.84 10.16 -2.29
C LEU A 129 14.09 11.08 -1.09
N LEU A 130 14.31 12.38 -1.35
CA LEU A 130 14.57 13.36 -0.30
C LEU A 130 13.40 13.45 0.68
N GLY A 131 12.16 13.53 0.15
CA GLY A 131 10.95 13.54 0.96
C GLY A 131 10.81 12.27 1.82
N GLY A 132 11.13 11.11 1.25
CA GLY A 132 11.17 9.84 1.95
C GLY A 132 12.21 9.81 3.09
N LEU A 133 13.44 10.28 2.84
CA LEU A 133 14.50 10.38 3.85
C LEU A 133 14.11 11.29 5.00
N VAL A 134 13.53 12.47 4.68
CA VAL A 134 13.03 13.42 5.68
C VAL A 134 11.92 12.77 6.51
N ALA A 135 10.95 12.09 5.88
CA ALA A 135 9.85 11.43 6.58
C ALA A 135 10.33 10.28 7.49
N VAL A 136 11.28 9.45 7.02
CA VAL A 136 11.88 8.39 7.83
C VAL A 136 12.66 8.98 9.00
N GLY A 137 13.55 9.94 8.73
CA GLY A 137 14.34 10.63 9.75
C GLY A 137 13.45 11.23 10.83
N ALA A 138 12.36 11.89 10.44
CA ALA A 138 11.41 12.49 11.38
C ALA A 138 10.63 11.45 12.20
N THR A 139 10.14 10.37 11.57
CA THR A 139 9.34 9.34 12.25
C THR A 139 10.16 8.49 13.23
N LEU A 140 11.49 8.44 13.10
CA LEU A 140 12.38 7.80 14.09
C LEU A 140 12.37 8.50 15.46
N PHE A 141 12.06 9.80 15.50
CA PHE A 141 11.92 10.57 16.74
C PHE A 141 10.52 10.47 17.37
N LEU A 142 9.61 9.68 16.80
CA LEU A 142 8.30 9.44 17.41
C LEU A 142 8.34 8.27 18.39
N PRO A 143 7.61 8.34 19.52
CA PRO A 143 7.47 7.22 20.42
C PRO A 143 6.69 6.09 19.73
N ASP A 144 7.06 4.84 20.01
CA ASP A 144 6.35 3.69 19.47
C ASP A 144 4.91 3.67 19.98
N SER A 145 3.98 3.31 19.10
CA SER A 145 2.57 3.18 19.46
C SER A 145 2.29 1.82 20.09
N PRO A 146 1.29 1.73 21.00
CA PRO A 146 0.77 0.44 21.46
C PRO A 146 0.29 -0.42 20.28
N GLU A 147 0.17 -1.72 20.53
CA GLU A 147 -0.37 -2.65 19.54
C GLU A 147 -1.78 -2.24 19.07
N PRO A 148 -2.08 -2.34 17.77
CA PRO A 148 -3.38 -1.96 17.24
C PRO A 148 -4.47 -2.93 17.74
N THR A 149 -5.62 -2.37 18.13
CA THR A 149 -6.75 -3.14 18.70
C THR A 149 -8.02 -3.06 17.87
N LEU A 150 -7.91 -2.72 16.58
CA LEU A 150 -9.01 -2.67 15.61
C LEU A 150 -9.86 -3.96 15.57
N TYR A 151 -9.27 -5.13 15.81
CA TYR A 151 -10.00 -6.40 15.88
C TYR A 151 -11.06 -6.45 16.99
N ARG A 152 -10.97 -5.60 18.02
CA ARG A 152 -11.94 -5.50 19.11
C ARG A 152 -13.13 -4.59 18.78
N VAL A 153 -13.07 -3.87 17.66
CA VAL A 153 -14.12 -2.93 17.26
C VAL A 153 -15.36 -3.72 16.84
N LYS A 154 -16.49 -3.44 17.49
CA LYS A 154 -17.80 -3.96 17.09
C LYS A 154 -18.27 -3.23 15.83
N SER A 155 -17.94 -3.77 14.66
CA SER A 155 -18.39 -3.26 13.37
C SER A 155 -19.75 -3.86 12.97
N PRO A 156 -20.64 -3.10 12.33
CA PRO A 156 -21.89 -3.65 11.80
C PRO A 156 -21.61 -4.65 10.66
N LYS A 157 -22.53 -5.60 10.44
CA LYS A 157 -22.35 -6.67 9.44
C LYS A 157 -22.11 -6.14 8.01
N TRP A 158 -22.82 -5.09 7.61
CA TRP A 158 -22.66 -4.50 6.28
C TRP A 158 -21.22 -3.98 6.04
N ALA A 159 -20.60 -3.39 7.07
CA ALA A 159 -19.22 -2.90 6.97
C ALA A 159 -18.22 -4.04 6.86
N GLN A 160 -18.43 -5.16 7.57
CA GLN A 160 -17.61 -6.37 7.45
C GLN A 160 -17.69 -6.97 6.05
N ILE A 161 -18.89 -7.03 5.48
CA ILE A 161 -19.12 -7.52 4.11
C ILE A 161 -18.42 -6.61 3.10
N LEU A 162 -18.60 -5.28 3.21
CA LEU A 162 -17.90 -4.33 2.34
C LEU A 162 -16.39 -4.44 2.45
N GLY A 163 -15.85 -4.66 3.66
CA GLY A 163 -14.41 -4.88 3.85
C GLY A 163 -13.89 -6.13 3.14
N ILE A 164 -14.64 -7.24 3.20
CA ILE A 164 -14.32 -8.46 2.46
C ILE A 164 -14.39 -8.22 0.95
N VAL A 165 -15.48 -7.61 0.47
CA VAL A 165 -15.65 -7.31 -0.97
C VAL A 165 -14.53 -6.40 -1.48
N ALA A 166 -14.18 -5.36 -0.73
CA ALA A 166 -13.09 -4.46 -1.07
C ALA A 166 -11.74 -5.19 -1.13
N LEU A 167 -11.43 -6.06 -0.14
CA LEU A 167 -10.21 -6.88 -0.17
C LEU A 167 -10.17 -7.76 -1.43
N MET A 168 -11.27 -8.45 -1.74
CA MET A 168 -11.36 -9.35 -2.88
C MET A 168 -11.25 -8.59 -4.22
N ALA A 169 -11.86 -7.41 -4.32
CA ALA A 169 -11.70 -6.53 -5.48
C ALA A 169 -10.26 -6.04 -5.64
N LEU A 170 -9.59 -5.63 -4.55
CA LEU A 170 -8.18 -5.22 -4.60
C LEU A 170 -7.26 -6.35 -5.07
N VAL A 171 -7.53 -7.59 -4.63
CA VAL A 171 -6.77 -8.76 -5.10
C VAL A 171 -7.02 -9.00 -6.59
N LEU A 172 -8.28 -8.96 -7.04
CA LEU A 172 -8.65 -9.14 -8.45
C LEU A 172 -7.99 -8.10 -9.36
N PHE A 173 -8.22 -6.81 -9.09
CA PHE A 173 -7.70 -5.74 -9.93
C PHE A 173 -6.19 -5.56 -9.79
N GLY A 174 -5.64 -5.76 -8.59
CA GLY A 174 -4.19 -5.72 -8.39
C GLY A 174 -3.46 -6.82 -9.15
N ALA A 175 -3.97 -8.06 -9.12
CA ALA A 175 -3.42 -9.16 -9.90
C ALA A 175 -3.57 -8.90 -11.41
N ALA A 176 -4.72 -8.38 -11.83
CA ALA A 176 -4.96 -8.05 -13.22
C ALA A 176 -4.00 -6.96 -13.73
N TYR A 177 -3.77 -5.92 -12.92
CA TYR A 177 -2.89 -4.82 -13.27
C TYR A 177 -1.42 -5.27 -13.37
N ILE A 178 -0.94 -6.05 -12.40
CA ILE A 178 0.43 -6.60 -12.40
C ILE A 178 0.73 -7.44 -13.64
N LEU A 179 -0.24 -8.25 -14.08
CA LEU A 179 -0.06 -9.12 -15.25
C LEU A 179 -0.05 -8.35 -16.58
N GLY A 180 -0.47 -7.08 -16.57
CA GLY A 180 -0.42 -6.21 -17.74
C GLY A 180 0.91 -5.50 -17.93
N PHE A 181 1.89 -5.67 -17.04
CA PHE A 181 3.21 -5.04 -17.20
C PHE A 181 4.09 -5.83 -18.15
N ASP A 182 4.65 -5.12 -19.13
CA ASP A 182 5.65 -5.67 -20.06
C ASP A 182 7.08 -5.49 -19.51
N ASP A 183 7.32 -4.42 -18.75
CA ASP A 183 8.64 -4.05 -18.25
C ASP A 183 8.88 -4.44 -16.77
N ALA A 184 10.13 -4.79 -16.47
CA ALA A 184 10.50 -5.34 -15.15
C ALA A 184 10.56 -4.27 -14.05
N ASP A 185 10.89 -3.03 -14.40
CA ASP A 185 10.93 -1.87 -13.49
C ASP A 185 9.52 -1.44 -13.06
N ASP A 186 8.55 -1.45 -13.98
CA ASP A 186 7.12 -1.25 -13.66
C ASP A 186 6.64 -2.26 -12.62
N PHE A 187 6.88 -3.54 -12.90
CA PHE A 187 6.54 -4.63 -12.00
C PHE A 187 7.18 -4.46 -10.62
N LEU A 188 8.48 -4.14 -10.56
CA LEU A 188 9.20 -4.04 -9.30
C LEU A 188 8.72 -2.84 -8.47
N MET A 189 8.47 -1.69 -9.10
CA MET A 189 7.94 -0.50 -8.43
C MET A 189 6.54 -0.78 -7.86
N PHE A 190 5.65 -1.36 -8.67
CA PHE A 190 4.31 -1.70 -8.20
C PHE A 190 4.32 -2.78 -7.11
N ALA A 191 5.16 -3.80 -7.23
CA ALA A 191 5.32 -4.83 -6.20
C ALA A 191 5.84 -4.23 -4.88
N ALA A 192 6.81 -3.31 -4.94
CA ALA A 192 7.29 -2.59 -3.77
C ALA A 192 6.17 -1.77 -3.12
N PHE A 193 5.31 -1.12 -3.92
CA PHE A 193 4.13 -0.42 -3.44
C PHE A 193 3.14 -1.37 -2.75
N VAL A 194 2.81 -2.52 -3.36
CA VAL A 194 1.89 -3.52 -2.78
C VAL A 194 2.42 -4.03 -1.44
N VAL A 195 3.70 -4.40 -1.37
CA VAL A 195 4.33 -4.79 -0.10
C VAL A 195 4.26 -3.64 0.90
N GLY A 196 4.50 -2.41 0.45
CA GLY A 196 4.43 -1.20 1.26
C GLY A 196 3.07 -1.00 1.92
N ILE A 197 2.01 -0.99 1.11
CA ILE A 197 0.66 -0.76 1.61
C ILE A 197 0.20 -1.90 2.53
N VAL A 198 0.55 -3.15 2.22
CA VAL A 198 0.27 -4.31 3.09
C VAL A 198 0.96 -4.15 4.44
N MET A 199 2.24 -3.76 4.48
CA MET A 199 2.96 -3.55 5.74
C MET A 199 2.35 -2.42 6.57
N VAL A 200 1.95 -1.31 5.93
CA VAL A 200 1.26 -0.20 6.59
C VAL A 200 -0.08 -0.64 7.17
N LEU A 201 -0.92 -1.31 6.38
CA LEU A 201 -2.25 -1.79 6.80
C LEU A 201 -2.17 -2.84 7.91
N ARG A 202 -1.14 -3.70 7.88
CA ARG A 202 -0.81 -4.63 8.96
C ARG A 202 -0.51 -3.89 10.25
N GLN A 203 0.40 -2.91 10.20
CA GLN A 203 0.76 -2.14 11.39
C GLN A 203 -0.41 -1.30 11.90
N PHE A 204 -1.24 -0.81 10.97
CA PHE A 204 -2.46 -0.08 11.31
C PHE A 204 -3.45 -0.96 12.07
N GLY A 205 -3.54 -2.25 11.72
CA GLY A 205 -4.40 -3.26 12.36
C GLY A 205 -5.58 -3.73 11.50
N VAL A 206 -5.60 -3.37 10.21
CA VAL A 206 -6.70 -3.70 9.28
C VAL A 206 -6.87 -5.21 9.12
N PHE A 207 -5.77 -5.97 8.99
CA PHE A 207 -5.85 -7.42 8.83
C PHE A 207 -6.42 -8.15 10.06
N GLY A 208 -6.20 -7.62 11.27
CA GLY A 208 -6.82 -8.17 12.48
C GLY A 208 -8.35 -8.01 12.45
N TRP A 209 -8.83 -6.84 12.01
CA TRP A 209 -10.25 -6.59 11.82
C TRP A 209 -10.84 -7.43 10.68
N LEU A 210 -10.16 -7.52 9.54
CA LEU A 210 -10.57 -8.36 8.41
C LEU A 210 -10.65 -9.84 8.81
N GLY A 211 -9.74 -10.33 9.66
CA GLY A 211 -9.81 -11.70 10.18
C GLY A 211 -11.09 -11.97 10.99
N VAL A 212 -11.48 -11.05 11.87
CA VAL A 212 -12.74 -11.14 12.62
C VAL A 212 -13.96 -11.06 11.68
N ALA A 213 -13.94 -10.13 10.73
CA ALA A 213 -15.00 -9.97 9.72
C ALA A 213 -15.18 -11.23 8.86
N ALA A 214 -14.08 -11.81 8.38
CA ALA A 214 -14.05 -13.05 7.61
C ALA A 214 -14.58 -14.24 8.41
N ALA A 215 -14.14 -14.39 9.67
CA ALA A 215 -14.60 -15.46 10.55
C ALA A 215 -16.11 -15.38 10.83
N ALA A 216 -16.66 -14.17 10.96
CA ALA A 216 -18.09 -13.93 11.17
C ALA A 216 -18.94 -14.12 9.90
N ASN A 217 -18.37 -13.97 8.70
CA ASN A 217 -19.09 -13.98 7.42
C ASN A 217 -18.52 -15.00 6.42
N ARG A 218 -18.21 -16.23 6.87
CA ARG A 218 -17.57 -17.28 6.05
C ARG A 218 -18.26 -17.55 4.71
N ARG A 219 -19.61 -17.55 4.70
CA ARG A 219 -20.39 -17.75 3.46
C ARG A 219 -20.15 -16.63 2.45
N VAL A 220 -20.11 -15.38 2.90
CA VAL A 220 -19.87 -14.21 2.05
C VAL A 220 -18.44 -14.22 1.52
N LEU A 221 -17.46 -14.56 2.37
CA LEU A 221 -16.06 -14.70 1.95
C LEU A 221 -15.91 -15.76 0.86
N ALA A 222 -16.51 -16.93 1.04
CA ALA A 222 -16.48 -17.99 0.04
C ALA A 222 -17.11 -17.52 -1.28
N LEU A 223 -18.33 -16.96 -1.24
CA LEU A 223 -19.00 -16.45 -2.43
C LEU A 223 -18.19 -15.36 -3.15
N ALA A 224 -17.57 -14.44 -2.41
CA ALA A 224 -16.71 -13.40 -2.98
C ALA A 224 -15.46 -14.02 -3.65
N ALA A 225 -14.87 -15.07 -3.07
CA ALA A 225 -13.74 -15.78 -3.67
C ALA A 225 -14.12 -16.49 -4.96
N PHE A 226 -15.26 -17.17 -5.00
CA PHE A 226 -15.78 -17.75 -6.23
C PHE A 226 -16.05 -16.69 -7.29
N THR A 227 -16.65 -15.57 -6.89
CA THR A 227 -16.94 -14.45 -7.80
C THR A 227 -15.66 -13.89 -8.41
N VAL A 228 -14.63 -13.66 -7.59
CA VAL A 228 -13.33 -13.17 -8.08
C VAL A 228 -12.64 -14.19 -8.98
N ALA A 229 -12.60 -15.46 -8.61
CA ALA A 229 -12.01 -16.52 -9.44
C ALA A 229 -12.71 -16.64 -10.80
N PHE A 230 -14.04 -16.50 -10.81
CA PHE A 230 -14.83 -16.47 -12.04
C PHE A 230 -14.59 -15.19 -12.86
N ALA A 231 -14.49 -14.03 -12.21
CA ALA A 231 -14.31 -12.74 -12.87
C ALA A 231 -12.88 -12.54 -13.43
N PHE A 232 -11.88 -13.18 -12.84
CA PHE A 232 -10.46 -12.98 -13.16
C PHE A 232 -10.12 -13.10 -14.66
N PRO A 233 -10.55 -14.14 -15.40
CA PRO A 233 -10.28 -14.25 -16.85
C PRO A 233 -10.78 -13.07 -17.67
N PHE A 234 -11.92 -12.50 -17.28
CA PHE A 234 -12.55 -11.42 -18.01
C PHE A 234 -11.81 -10.09 -17.85
N THR A 235 -10.88 -9.99 -16.88
CA THR A 235 -10.05 -8.78 -16.71
C THR A 235 -8.87 -8.69 -17.67
N GLN A 236 -8.55 -9.78 -18.39
CA GLN A 236 -7.30 -9.93 -19.17
C GLN A 236 -7.56 -10.07 -20.68
N ASN A 237 -8.69 -9.56 -21.19
CA ASN A 237 -9.10 -9.63 -22.60
C ASN A 237 -9.05 -11.05 -23.22
N GLY A 238 -9.15 -12.11 -22.41
CA GLY A 238 -9.32 -13.49 -22.88
C GLY A 238 -8.06 -14.20 -23.38
N SER A 239 -6.86 -13.91 -22.86
CA SER A 239 -5.68 -14.72 -23.22
C SER A 239 -5.87 -16.21 -22.86
N ASP A 240 -5.58 -17.11 -23.82
CA ASP A 240 -5.87 -18.55 -23.71
C ASP A 240 -5.23 -19.21 -22.48
N ALA A 241 -4.01 -18.76 -22.12
CA ALA A 241 -3.30 -19.24 -20.94
C ALA A 241 -4.05 -18.92 -19.64
N ASN A 242 -4.57 -17.70 -19.50
CA ASN A 242 -5.26 -17.26 -18.29
C ASN A 242 -6.65 -17.90 -18.15
N MET A 243 -7.33 -18.14 -19.28
CA MET A 243 -8.56 -18.93 -19.31
C MET A 243 -8.34 -20.37 -18.85
N SER A 244 -7.19 -20.98 -19.18
CA SER A 244 -6.84 -22.33 -18.71
C SER A 244 -6.55 -22.39 -17.21
N VAL A 245 -5.86 -21.39 -16.64
CA VAL A 245 -5.60 -21.33 -15.19
C VAL A 245 -6.89 -21.13 -14.41
N ALA A 246 -7.78 -20.25 -14.88
CA ALA A 246 -9.04 -20.01 -14.20
C ALA A 246 -10.01 -21.20 -14.30
N SER A 247 -10.06 -21.90 -15.43
CA SER A 247 -10.86 -23.12 -15.52
C SER A 247 -10.37 -24.19 -14.55
N GLN A 248 -9.05 -24.37 -14.43
CA GLN A 248 -8.45 -25.29 -13.46
C GLN A 248 -8.77 -24.91 -12.00
N VAL A 249 -8.66 -23.62 -11.65
CA VAL A 249 -9.01 -23.12 -10.32
C VAL A 249 -10.51 -23.30 -10.03
N LEU A 250 -11.39 -23.04 -11.00
CA LEU A 250 -12.84 -23.23 -10.85
C LEU A 250 -13.22 -24.71 -10.72
N ILE A 251 -12.60 -25.61 -11.49
CA ILE A 251 -12.81 -27.06 -11.38
C ILE A 251 -12.37 -27.55 -10.00
N PHE A 252 -11.18 -27.15 -9.54
CA PHE A 252 -10.70 -27.49 -8.20
C PHE A 252 -11.62 -26.95 -7.11
N ALA A 253 -12.05 -25.69 -7.22
CA ALA A 253 -12.88 -25.04 -6.23
C ALA A 253 -14.32 -25.62 -6.20
N ALA A 254 -14.89 -25.99 -7.35
CA ALA A 254 -16.17 -26.68 -7.42
C ALA A 254 -16.09 -28.09 -6.80
N THR A 255 -14.99 -28.80 -7.05
CA THR A 255 -14.71 -30.10 -6.42
C THR A 255 -14.57 -29.97 -4.90
N ALA A 256 -13.85 -28.95 -4.42
CA ALA A 256 -13.64 -28.68 -2.99
C ALA A 256 -14.92 -28.24 -2.25
N LEU A 257 -15.89 -27.65 -2.95
CA LEU A 257 -17.21 -27.31 -2.41
C LEU A 257 -18.16 -28.51 -2.28
N GLY A 258 -17.78 -29.69 -2.79
CA GLY A 258 -18.64 -30.87 -2.75
C GLY A 258 -19.82 -30.78 -3.72
N LEU A 259 -19.77 -29.89 -4.72
CA LEU A 259 -20.61 -30.02 -5.90
C LEU A 259 -20.14 -31.28 -6.62
N ASN A 260 -20.92 -32.35 -6.51
CA ASN A 260 -20.65 -33.62 -7.16
C ASN A 260 -20.79 -33.44 -8.68
N ILE A 261 -19.76 -32.90 -9.32
CA ILE A 261 -19.66 -32.92 -10.77
C ILE A 261 -19.12 -34.31 -11.11
N VAL A 262 -20.03 -35.21 -11.47
CA VAL A 262 -19.67 -36.45 -12.16
C VAL A 262 -19.03 -36.02 -13.46
N VAL A 263 -17.70 -36.02 -13.51
CA VAL A 263 -16.94 -35.84 -14.75
C VAL A 263 -17.07 -37.16 -15.50
N GLY A 264 -18.02 -37.20 -16.44
CA GLY A 264 -17.98 -38.05 -17.62
C GLY A 264 -17.42 -37.26 -18.79
#